data_AF-A0A5V0DEA1-F1
#
_entry.id   AF-A0A5V0DEA1-F1
#
_cell.length_a   1.000
_cell.length_b   1.000
_cell.length_c   1.000
_cell.angle_alpha   90.00
_cell.angle_beta   90.00
_cell.angle_gamma   90.00
#
_symmetry.space_group_name_H-M   'P 1'
#
loop_
_entity.id
_entity.type
_entity.pdbx_description
1 polymer ?
#
loop_
_entity_poly.entity_id
_entity_poly.type
_entity_poly.pdbx_seq_one_letter_code
_entity_poly.pdbx_strand_id
1 'polypeptide(L)'
;MSKRDDPQLRVRIPESLKEDLEKKARANKRTLTAEIVTRLEATMSQDALLHTSRGFEETVDEIRILRDLLEKLKSTYKREYQAEWAFNNKNELIEVMDRLRVLLNYEDD
;
A
#
# COMPACT_ATOMS: atom_id res chain seq x y z
N MET A 1 -28.93 -30.53 16.20
CA MET A 1 -28.03 -29.93 15.20
C MET A 1 -26.87 -30.88 15.04
N SER A 2 -26.75 -31.53 13.87
CA SER A 2 -25.80 -32.62 13.65
C SER A 2 -24.43 -32.06 13.32
N LYS A 3 -23.38 -32.79 13.68
CA LYS A 3 -21.94 -32.57 13.37
C LYS A 3 -21.60 -32.48 11.85
N ARG A 4 -22.59 -32.26 10.99
CA ARG A 4 -22.53 -32.34 9.52
C ARG A 4 -22.40 -30.99 8.83
N ASP A 5 -22.41 -29.88 9.57
CA ASP A 5 -22.41 -28.54 8.98
C ASP A 5 -21.00 -28.02 8.61
N ASP A 6 -19.93 -28.62 9.16
CA ASP A 6 -18.54 -28.29 8.80
C ASP A 6 -17.89 -29.45 8.02
N PRO A 7 -17.86 -29.39 6.68
CA PRO A 7 -17.21 -30.42 5.87
C PRO A 7 -15.69 -30.45 6.15
N GLN A 8 -15.16 -31.64 6.43
CA GLN A 8 -13.71 -31.82 6.62
C GLN A 8 -12.99 -31.91 5.28
N LEU A 9 -12.03 -31.01 5.06
CA LEU A 9 -11.15 -31.01 3.89
C LEU A 9 -9.78 -31.60 4.24
N ARG A 10 -9.36 -32.67 3.54
CA ARG A 10 -8.01 -33.25 3.67
C ARG A 10 -7.17 -32.84 2.47
N VAL A 11 -6.24 -31.89 2.66
CA VAL A 11 -5.33 -31.40 1.61
C VAL A 11 -3.91 -31.89 1.88
N ARG A 12 -3.18 -32.25 0.81
CA ARG A 12 -1.73 -32.43 0.86
C ARG A 12 -1.07 -31.12 0.46
N ILE A 13 -0.25 -30.57 1.35
CA ILE A 13 0.50 -29.33 1.10
C ILE A 13 2.00 -29.58 1.26
N PRO A 14 2.86 -28.82 0.54
CA PRO A 14 4.30 -28.85 0.77
C PRO A 14 4.66 -28.50 2.23
N GLU A 15 5.71 -29.10 2.76
CA GLU A 15 6.15 -28.85 4.16
C GLU A 15 6.49 -27.37 4.38
N SER A 16 7.19 -26.75 3.43
CA SER A 16 7.53 -25.32 3.49
C SER A 16 6.30 -24.43 3.62
N LEU A 17 5.24 -24.73 2.86
CA LEU A 17 3.99 -23.97 2.92
C LEU A 17 3.30 -24.14 4.28
N LYS A 18 3.33 -25.36 4.83
CA LYS A 18 2.76 -25.63 6.15
C LYS A 18 3.50 -24.85 7.24
N GLU A 19 4.83 -24.87 7.23
CA GLU A 19 5.65 -24.12 8.19
C GLU A 19 5.36 -22.62 8.14
N ASP A 20 5.23 -22.05 6.94
CA ASP A 20 4.92 -20.64 6.76
C ASP A 20 3.52 -20.29 7.27
N LEU A 21 2.52 -21.15 7.02
CA LEU A 21 1.17 -20.98 7.54
C LEU A 21 1.15 -21.08 9.07
N GLU A 22 1.91 -22.00 9.68
CA GLU A 22 2.01 -22.09 11.14
C GLU A 22 2.64 -20.85 11.76
N LYS A 23 3.71 -20.30 11.16
CA LYS A 23 4.33 -19.04 11.61
C LYS A 23 3.34 -17.89 11.57
N LYS A 24 2.60 -17.76 10.47
CA LYS A 24 1.57 -16.72 10.28
C LYS A 24 0.40 -16.89 11.26
N ALA A 25 -0.06 -18.13 11.47
CA ALA A 25 -1.10 -18.43 12.45
C ALA A 25 -0.68 -18.02 13.88
N ARG A 26 0.57 -18.34 14.28
CA ARG A 26 1.13 -17.93 15.59
C ARG A 26 1.22 -16.41 15.71
N ALA A 27 1.72 -15.72 14.69
CA ALA A 27 1.80 -14.26 14.67
C ALA A 27 0.41 -13.60 14.80
N ASN A 28 -0.60 -14.20 14.17
CA ASN A 28 -1.99 -13.74 14.19
C ASN A 28 -2.79 -14.24 15.42
N LYS A 29 -2.16 -14.99 16.35
CA LYS A 29 -2.81 -15.62 17.52
C LYS A 29 -4.02 -16.49 17.15
N ARG A 30 -3.90 -17.27 16.07
CA ARG A 30 -4.94 -18.18 15.55
C ARG A 30 -4.43 -19.61 15.46
N THR A 31 -5.35 -20.57 15.41
CA THR A 31 -5.01 -21.95 15.06
C THR A 31 -4.64 -22.04 13.58
N LEU A 32 -3.88 -23.07 13.19
CA LEU A 32 -3.53 -23.29 11.78
C LEU A 32 -4.80 -23.42 10.91
N THR A 33 -5.81 -24.15 11.38
CA THR A 33 -7.09 -24.30 10.67
C THR A 33 -7.79 -22.95 10.49
N ALA A 34 -7.88 -22.13 11.54
CA ALA A 34 -8.50 -20.82 11.44
C ALA A 34 -7.75 -19.91 10.46
N GLU A 35 -6.42 -19.94 10.45
CA GLU A 35 -5.61 -19.18 9.49
C GLU A 35 -5.83 -19.65 8.05
N ILE A 36 -5.93 -20.96 7.81
CA ILE A 36 -6.24 -21.51 6.48
C ILE A 36 -7.62 -21.05 6.01
N VAL A 37 -8.64 -21.19 6.85
CA VAL A 37 -10.01 -20.77 6.52
C VAL A 37 -10.05 -19.28 6.21
N THR A 38 -9.49 -18.44 7.09
CA THR A 38 -9.44 -16.99 6.85
C THR A 38 -8.75 -16.63 5.53
N ARG A 39 -7.67 -17.32 5.17
CA ARG A 39 -6.98 -17.08 3.88
C ARG A 39 -7.85 -17.47 2.70
N LEU A 40 -8.53 -18.62 2.76
CA LEU A 40 -9.41 -19.08 1.69
C LEU A 40 -10.64 -18.17 1.53
N GLU A 41 -11.25 -17.73 2.62
CA GLU A 41 -12.35 -16.74 2.61
C GLU A 41 -11.90 -15.41 1.99
N ALA A 42 -10.67 -14.97 2.30
CA ALA A 42 -10.11 -13.78 1.69
C ALA A 42 -9.92 -13.94 0.18
N THR A 43 -9.47 -15.11 -0.30
CA THR A 43 -9.35 -15.36 -1.74
C THR A 43 -10.71 -15.34 -2.45
N MET A 44 -11.76 -15.89 -1.82
CA MET A 44 -13.12 -15.82 -2.39
C MET A 44 -13.66 -14.38 -2.40
N SER A 45 -13.30 -13.58 -1.40
CA SER A 45 -13.67 -12.15 -1.36
C SER A 45 -12.96 -11.35 -2.45
N GLN A 46 -11.70 -11.69 -2.78
CA GLN A 46 -10.95 -11.08 -3.88
C GLN A 46 -11.55 -11.42 -5.24
N ASP A 47 -11.95 -12.68 -5.44
CA ASP A 47 -12.65 -13.11 -6.65
C ASP A 47 -13.98 -12.36 -6.83
N ALA A 48 -14.73 -12.18 -5.75
CA ALA A 48 -15.98 -11.42 -5.77
C ALA A 48 -15.76 -9.93 -6.09
N LEU A 49 -14.70 -9.32 -5.54
CA LEU A 49 -14.35 -7.92 -5.78
C LEU A 49 -14.04 -7.63 -7.25
N LEU A 50 -13.29 -8.52 -7.89
CA LEU A 50 -12.84 -8.35 -9.28
C LEU A 50 -13.80 -8.99 -10.29
N HIS A 51 -14.90 -9.59 -9.83
CA HIS A 51 -15.87 -10.29 -10.66
C HIS A 51 -15.23 -11.37 -11.57
N THR A 52 -14.20 -12.05 -11.07
CA THR A 52 -13.42 -13.07 -11.80
C THR A 52 -12.96 -14.18 -10.85
N SER A 53 -12.86 -15.41 -11.35
CA SER A 53 -12.36 -16.56 -10.56
C SER A 53 -10.85 -16.55 -10.33
N ARG A 54 -10.14 -15.55 -10.86
CA ARG A 54 -8.70 -15.33 -10.67
C ARG A 54 -8.44 -14.06 -9.88
N GLY A 55 -9.44 -13.53 -9.18
CA GLY A 55 -9.35 -12.25 -8.52
C GLY A 55 -8.26 -12.24 -7.45
N PHE A 56 -8.05 -13.36 -6.75
CA PHE A 56 -6.94 -13.47 -5.79
C PHE A 56 -5.55 -13.32 -6.42
N GLU A 57 -5.36 -13.72 -7.69
CA GLU A 57 -4.10 -13.56 -8.43
C GLU A 57 -3.96 -12.12 -8.94
N GLU A 58 -5.03 -11.61 -9.53
CA GLU A 58 -5.07 -10.27 -10.16
C GLU A 58 -4.97 -9.14 -9.13
N THR A 59 -5.51 -9.34 -7.91
CA THR A 59 -5.45 -8.35 -6.82
C THR A 59 -4.02 -7.93 -6.49
N VAL A 60 -3.04 -8.84 -6.61
CA VAL A 60 -1.63 -8.52 -6.32
C VAL A 60 -1.08 -7.51 -7.32
N ASP A 61 -1.38 -7.71 -8.61
CA ASP A 61 -0.96 -6.80 -9.67
C ASP A 61 -1.65 -5.44 -9.57
N GLU A 62 -2.95 -5.43 -9.28
CA GLU A 62 -3.70 -4.19 -9.08
C GLU A 62 -3.17 -3.38 -7.91
N ILE A 63 -2.89 -4.02 -6.76
CA ILE A 63 -2.31 -3.34 -5.60
C ILE A 63 -0.96 -2.71 -5.95
N ARG A 64 -0.14 -3.41 -6.73
CA ARG A 64 1.16 -2.88 -7.19
C ARG A 64 0.96 -1.64 -8.06
N ILE A 65 0.08 -1.71 -9.05
CA ILE A 65 -0.22 -0.58 -9.96
C ILE A 65 -0.77 0.61 -9.16
N LEU A 66 -1.70 0.38 -8.24
CA LEU A 66 -2.31 1.44 -7.43
C LEU A 66 -1.29 2.14 -6.53
N ARG A 67 -0.32 1.40 -5.96
CA ARG A 67 0.77 2.00 -5.18
C ARG A 67 1.66 2.90 -6.03
N ASP A 68 2.02 2.45 -7.24
CA ASP A 68 2.85 3.23 -8.15
C ASP A 68 2.12 4.51 -8.60
N LEU A 69 0.83 4.41 -8.91
CA LEU A 69 -0.02 5.55 -9.24
C LEU A 69 -0.15 6.54 -8.08
N LEU A 70 -0.32 6.04 -6.85
CA LEU A 70 -0.39 6.88 -5.65
C LEU A 70 0.92 7.65 -5.44
N GLU A 71 2.06 7.00 -5.62
CA GLU A 71 3.37 7.65 -5.46
C GLU A 71 3.62 8.71 -6.54
N LYS A 72 3.23 8.39 -7.78
CA LYS A 72 3.25 9.36 -8.88
C LYS A 72 2.35 10.56 -8.59
N LEU A 73 1.14 10.32 -8.09
CA LEU A 73 0.20 11.38 -7.74
C LEU A 73 0.75 12.27 -6.62
N LYS A 74 1.30 11.69 -5.55
CA LYS A 74 1.95 12.44 -4.46
C LYS A 74 3.09 13.31 -4.97
N SER A 75 3.93 12.77 -5.86
CA SER A 75 5.05 13.50 -6.45
C SER A 75 4.59 14.66 -7.33
N THR A 76 3.53 14.46 -8.13
CA THR A 76 2.92 15.51 -8.93
C THR A 76 2.32 16.60 -8.05
N TYR A 77 1.50 16.23 -7.06
CA TYR A 77 0.91 17.17 -6.11
C TYR A 77 1.97 17.99 -5.38
N LYS A 78 3.04 17.36 -4.89
CA LYS A 78 4.14 18.07 -4.21
C LYS A 78 4.79 19.13 -5.12
N ARG A 79 5.03 18.79 -6.40
CA ARG A 79 5.61 19.74 -7.36
C ARG A 79 4.67 20.89 -7.66
N GLU A 80 3.40 20.60 -7.91
CA GLU A 80 2.38 21.61 -8.20
C GLU A 80 2.16 22.53 -7.00
N TYR A 81 2.06 21.97 -5.78
CA TYR A 81 1.97 22.74 -4.55
C TYR A 81 3.20 23.62 -4.30
N GLN A 82 4.41 23.10 -4.55
CA GLN A 82 5.64 23.90 -4.46
C GLN A 82 5.66 25.03 -5.49
N ALA A 83 5.20 24.78 -6.71
CA ALA A 83 5.11 25.78 -7.77
C ALA A 83 4.07 26.86 -7.43
N GLU A 84 2.90 26.47 -6.94
CA GLU A 84 1.84 27.36 -6.49
C GLU A 84 2.29 28.19 -5.29
N TRP A 85 2.93 27.57 -4.30
CA TRP A 85 3.51 28.26 -3.15
C TRP A 85 4.59 29.26 -3.59
N ALA A 86 5.53 28.85 -4.44
CA ALA A 86 6.57 29.75 -4.93
C ALA A 86 6.00 30.90 -5.77
N PHE A 87 4.93 30.65 -6.55
CA PHE A 87 4.24 31.68 -7.30
C PHE A 87 3.55 32.69 -6.36
N ASN A 88 2.81 32.21 -5.36
CA ASN A 88 2.07 33.04 -4.41
C ASN A 88 2.99 33.85 -3.49
N ASN A 89 4.15 33.30 -3.13
CA ASN A 89 5.12 33.94 -2.22
C ASN A 89 6.28 34.62 -2.97
N LYS A 90 6.19 34.73 -4.31
CA LYS A 90 7.29 35.22 -5.17
C LYS A 90 7.82 36.57 -4.72
N ASN A 91 6.92 37.52 -4.46
CA ASN A 91 7.30 38.89 -4.13
C ASN A 91 7.99 38.97 -2.76
N GLU A 92 7.49 38.22 -1.77
CA GLU A 92 8.11 38.13 -0.44
C GLU A 92 9.49 37.48 -0.52
N LEU A 93 9.65 36.43 -1.33
CA LEU A 93 10.94 35.77 -1.54
C LEU A 93 11.98 36.70 -2.21
N ILE A 94 11.55 37.51 -3.18
CA ILE A 94 12.40 38.54 -3.80
C ILE A 94 12.82 39.57 -2.75
N GLU A 95 11.87 40.08 -1.95
CA GLU A 95 12.16 41.07 -0.91
C GLU A 95 13.16 40.53 0.14
N VAL A 96 12.97 39.27 0.58
CA VAL A 96 13.89 38.61 1.51
C VAL A 96 15.26 38.38 0.87
N MET A 97 15.32 37.99 -0.40
CA MET A 97 16.59 37.85 -1.13
C MET A 97 17.33 39.18 -1.27
N ASP A 98 16.63 40.26 -1.61
CA ASP A 98 17.24 41.60 -1.74
C ASP A 98 17.80 42.07 -0.39
N ARG A 99 17.04 41.86 0.70
CA ARG A 99 17.53 42.14 2.06
C ARG A 99 18.75 41.30 2.43
N LEU A 100 18.75 40.00 2.11
CA LEU A 100 19.88 39.12 2.36
C LEU A 100 21.12 39.54 1.56
N ARG A 101 20.97 39.93 0.29
CA ARG A 101 22.07 40.45 -0.54
C ARG A 101 22.72 41.68 0.07
N VAL A 102 21.90 42.63 0.54
CA VAL A 102 22.38 43.83 1.24
C VAL A 102 23.11 43.47 2.53
N LEU A 103 22.58 42.52 3.32
CA LEU A 103 23.20 42.11 4.59
C LEU A 103 24.50 41.32 4.42
N LEU A 104 24.64 40.60 3.31
CA LEU A 104 25.82 39.78 3.01
C LEU A 104 26.90 40.54 2.23
N ASN A 105 26.73 41.85 2.00
CA ASN A 105 27.64 42.69 1.21
C ASN A 105 28.04 42.04 -0.13
N TYR A 106 27.10 41.35 -0.79
CA TYR A 106 27.30 40.97 -2.19
C TYR A 106 27.08 42.23 -3.03
N GLU A 107 28.14 43.03 -3.18
CA GLU A 107 28.25 43.98 -4.29
C GLU A 107 28.54 43.13 -5.54
N ASP A 108 27.59 43.07 -6.48
CA ASP A 108 27.80 42.49 -7.80
C ASP A 108 28.86 43.35 -8.53
N ASP A 109 30.08 42.83 -8.70
CA ASP A 109 31.04 43.25 -9.74
C ASP A 109 30.65 42.61 -11.10
#